data_AF-A0A9E0XRT1-F1
#
_entry.id   AF-A0A9E0XRT1-F1
#
_cell.length_a   1.000
_cell.length_b   1.000
_cell.length_c   1.000
_cell.angle_alpha   90.00
_cell.angle_beta   90.00
_cell.angle_gamma   90.00
#
_symmetry.space_group_name_H-M   'P 1'
#
loop_
_entity.id
_entity.type
_entity.pdbx_description
1 polymer ?
#
loop_
_entity_poly.entity_id
_entity_poly.type
_entity_poly.pdbx_seq_one_letter_code
_entity_poly.pdbx_strand_id
1 'polypeptide(L)'
;MTIRGLGNISAAYAATKTSTIQRQTLPSTAASYADRVNISDAAKAMLADSLTTTKERDVQNRLDAIKAKPAVERTSEESEFVRKNDKLLAEILAKDEKNRTADEVDYAQKATGFVNTMAELTPGEKALYDELIAQGNWEAAKGLNLVGMSRIGMGGQQVTLPNGRVFDPTTTEVTADNIRNLFKQMFVDDTGRIGRQFEALASYLERRETADKATASA
;
A
#
# COMPACT_ATOMS: atom_id res chain seq x y z
N MET A 1 -38.69 -28.17 56.78
CA MET A 1 -38.22 -27.61 58.06
C MET A 1 -37.18 -26.54 57.75
N THR A 2 -37.54 -25.30 58.07
CA THR A 2 -36.73 -24.16 58.54
C THR A 2 -35.29 -23.93 58.02
N ILE A 3 -35.18 -22.90 57.16
CA ILE A 3 -34.34 -21.68 57.21
C ILE A 3 -32.81 -21.78 57.40
N ARG A 4 -32.13 -21.26 56.37
CA ARG A 4 -30.83 -20.58 56.28
C ARG A 4 -30.12 -20.30 57.62
N GLY A 5 -28.97 -20.93 57.80
CA GLY A 5 -27.86 -20.41 58.59
C GLY A 5 -26.74 -19.98 57.66
N LEU A 6 -26.19 -18.79 57.91
CA LEU A 6 -24.76 -18.48 57.92
C LEU A 6 -24.65 -17.01 58.36
N GLY A 7 -24.37 -16.86 59.65
CA GLY A 7 -23.89 -15.61 60.22
C GLY A 7 -22.37 -15.50 60.09
N ASN A 8 -21.86 -14.47 60.78
CA ASN A 8 -20.47 -14.03 60.95
C ASN A 8 -19.94 -13.11 59.83
N ILE A 9 -19.41 -11.91 60.09
CA ILE A 9 -18.63 -11.42 61.24
C ILE A 9 -18.69 -9.88 61.32
N SER A 10 -18.69 -9.37 62.55
CA SER A 10 -18.61 -7.96 62.93
C SER A 10 -17.22 -7.34 62.68
N ALA A 11 -17.15 -6.05 62.32
CA ALA A 11 -16.16 -5.10 62.87
C ALA A 11 -16.50 -3.62 62.54
N ALA A 12 -16.67 -2.85 63.61
CA ALA A 12 -16.33 -1.43 63.81
C ALA A 12 -16.67 -0.38 62.72
N TYR A 13 -17.73 0.39 62.96
CA TYR A 13 -17.85 1.76 62.45
C TYR A 13 -17.40 2.76 63.52
N ALA A 14 -16.31 3.47 63.23
CA ALA A 14 -15.92 4.66 63.99
C ALA A 14 -16.89 5.80 63.67
N ALA A 15 -17.37 6.48 64.71
CA ALA A 15 -18.22 7.66 64.61
C ALA A 15 -17.36 8.91 64.38
N THR A 16 -17.36 9.44 63.16
CA THR A 16 -16.85 10.80 62.88
C THR A 16 -17.94 11.80 63.19
N LYS A 17 -17.72 12.66 64.19
CA LYS A 17 -18.60 13.78 64.54
C LYS A 17 -18.72 14.72 63.33
N THR A 18 -19.93 14.88 62.80
CA THR A 18 -20.26 15.93 61.83
C THR A 18 -20.20 17.29 62.49
N SER A 19 -19.22 18.11 62.10
CA SER A 19 -19.20 19.54 62.38
C SER A 19 -20.25 20.24 61.53
N THR A 20 -21.13 21.02 62.17
CA THR A 20 -22.15 21.85 61.52
C THR A 20 -21.50 22.90 60.61
N ILE A 21 -21.81 22.87 59.31
CA ILE A 21 -21.40 23.92 58.36
C ILE A 21 -22.26 25.16 58.61
N GLN A 22 -21.66 26.18 59.21
CA GLN A 22 -22.23 27.52 59.29
C GLN A 22 -22.12 28.17 57.91
N ARG A 23 -23.25 28.43 57.22
CA ARG A 23 -23.23 29.17 55.96
C ARG A 23 -22.84 30.62 56.26
N GLN A 24 -21.65 31.03 55.81
CA GLN A 24 -21.32 32.44 55.64
C GLN A 24 -22.12 33.00 54.47
N THR A 25 -23.14 33.82 54.77
CA THR A 25 -23.76 34.70 53.77
C THR A 25 -22.96 35.99 53.73
N LEU A 26 -22.02 36.09 52.79
CA LEU A 26 -21.48 37.38 52.34
C LEU A 26 -22.52 38.05 51.43
N PRO A 27 -22.66 39.39 51.47
CA PRO A 27 -23.55 40.08 50.54
C PRO A 27 -23.08 39.84 49.10
N SER A 28 -23.99 39.34 48.26
CA SER A 28 -23.75 39.14 46.84
C SER A 28 -23.60 40.50 46.16
N THR A 29 -22.37 40.88 45.82
CA THR A 29 -22.13 41.87 44.77
C THR A 29 -22.73 41.31 43.49
N ALA A 30 -23.59 42.07 42.81
CA ALA A 30 -24.15 41.67 41.52
C ALA A 30 -23.01 41.28 40.58
N ALA A 31 -22.93 40.00 40.21
CA ALA A 31 -21.95 39.51 39.26
C ALA A 31 -22.21 40.22 37.93
N SER A 32 -21.28 41.09 37.55
CA SER A 32 -21.28 41.72 36.23
C SER A 32 -21.29 40.61 35.18
N TYR A 33 -22.21 40.67 34.22
CA TYR A 33 -22.22 39.84 33.00
C TYR A 33 -21.01 40.11 32.07
N ALA A 34 -19.90 40.63 32.63
CA ALA A 34 -18.66 40.93 31.94
C ALA A 34 -17.56 39.88 32.18
N ASP A 35 -17.83 38.82 32.96
CA ASP A 35 -16.85 37.74 33.13
C ASP A 35 -16.83 36.83 31.88
N ARG A 36 -16.18 37.33 30.83
CA ARG A 36 -15.95 36.55 29.61
C ARG A 36 -14.88 35.52 29.90
N VAL A 37 -15.29 34.27 30.04
CA VAL A 37 -14.38 33.12 30.07
C VAL A 37 -13.65 33.04 28.73
N ASN A 38 -12.34 33.30 28.73
CA ASN A 38 -11.51 33.18 27.54
C ASN A 38 -10.88 31.78 27.47
N ILE A 39 -11.05 31.09 26.34
CA ILE A 39 -10.35 29.83 26.07
C ILE A 39 -8.87 30.16 25.87
N SER A 40 -7.99 29.50 26.63
CA SER A 40 -6.55 29.67 26.48
C SER A 40 -6.09 29.25 25.09
N ASP A 41 -5.02 29.87 24.58
CA ASP A 41 -4.51 29.52 23.25
C ASP A 41 -3.99 28.08 23.19
N ALA A 42 -3.53 27.53 24.32
CA ALA A 42 -3.20 26.12 24.45
C ALA A 42 -4.44 25.21 24.25
N ALA A 43 -5.58 25.54 24.85
CA ALA A 43 -6.82 24.78 24.67
C ALA A 43 -7.35 24.88 23.23
N LYS A 44 -7.21 26.05 22.58
CA LYS A 44 -7.53 26.20 21.15
C LYS A 44 -6.61 25.34 20.27
N ALA A 45 -5.32 25.29 20.58
CA ALA A 45 -4.35 24.47 19.86
C ALA A 45 -4.66 22.97 20.00
N MET A 46 -4.97 22.49 21.21
CA MET A 46 -5.36 21.10 21.43
C MET A 46 -6.67 20.72 20.72
N LEU A 47 -7.65 21.63 20.68
CA LEU A 47 -8.89 21.41 19.93
C LEU A 47 -8.62 21.34 18.42
N ALA A 48 -7.77 22.24 17.89
CA ALA A 48 -7.38 22.23 16.49
C ALA A 48 -6.63 20.94 16.11
N ASP A 49 -5.73 20.47 16.97
CA ASP A 49 -4.99 19.22 16.80
C ASP A 49 -5.90 17.99 16.85
N SER A 50 -6.84 17.95 17.80
CA SER A 50 -7.87 16.91 17.90
C SER A 50 -8.77 16.85 16.66
N LEU A 51 -9.20 18.01 16.15
CA LEU A 51 -9.98 18.11 14.91
C LEU A 51 -9.16 17.69 13.68
N THR A 52 -7.87 18.01 13.64
CA THR A 52 -6.97 17.62 12.55
C THR A 52 -6.77 16.11 12.55
N THR A 53 -6.45 15.52 13.70
CA THR A 53 -6.30 14.06 13.87
C THR A 53 -7.58 13.31 13.48
N THR A 54 -8.75 13.86 13.83
CA THR A 54 -10.04 13.26 13.45
C THR A 54 -10.23 13.28 11.94
N LYS A 55 -9.97 14.43 11.29
CA LYS A 55 -10.03 14.55 9.83
C LYS A 55 -9.06 13.62 9.12
N GLU A 56 -7.83 13.49 9.61
CA GLU A 56 -6.84 12.58 9.04
C GLU A 56 -7.29 11.12 9.12
N ARG A 57 -7.87 10.72 10.27
CA ARG A 57 -8.45 9.38 10.44
C ARG A 57 -9.63 9.14 9.49
N ASP A 58 -10.52 10.11 9.33
CA ASP A 58 -11.66 10.00 8.42
C ASP A 58 -11.22 9.90 6.95
N VAL A 59 -10.20 10.66 6.57
CA VAL A 59 -9.58 10.57 5.24
C VAL A 59 -8.96 9.19 5.03
N GLN A 60 -8.22 8.67 6.01
CA GLN A 60 -7.61 7.34 5.91
C GLN A 60 -8.66 6.23 5.80
N ASN A 61 -9.69 6.27 6.64
CA ASN A 61 -10.80 5.30 6.58
C ASN A 61 -11.49 5.31 5.20
N ARG A 62 -11.69 6.50 4.63
CA ARG A 62 -12.28 6.64 3.29
C ARG A 62 -11.33 6.15 2.20
N LEU A 63 -10.02 6.41 2.30
CA LEU A 63 -9.01 5.88 1.39
C LEU A 63 -9.03 4.35 1.38
N ASP A 64 -9.05 3.72 2.55
CA ASP A 64 -9.03 2.27 2.69
C ASP A 64 -10.30 1.63 2.13
N ALA A 65 -11.46 2.25 2.38
CA ALA A 65 -12.73 1.81 1.80
C ALA A 65 -12.74 1.89 0.26
N ILE A 66 -12.18 2.96 -0.32
CA ILE A 66 -12.08 3.11 -1.78
C ILE A 66 -11.08 2.11 -2.37
N LYS A 67 -9.93 1.93 -1.72
CA LYS A 67 -8.87 1.02 -2.17
C LYS A 67 -9.24 -0.46 -2.08
N ALA A 68 -10.18 -0.81 -1.21
CA ALA A 68 -10.74 -2.16 -1.12
C ALA A 68 -11.55 -2.54 -2.37
N LYS A 69 -12.08 -1.57 -3.11
CA LYS A 69 -12.78 -1.81 -4.39
C LYS A 69 -11.77 -2.07 -5.52
N PRO A 70 -12.09 -2.99 -6.47
CA PRO A 70 -11.38 -3.07 -7.74
C PRO A 70 -11.34 -1.70 -8.42
N ALA A 71 -10.21 -1.34 -9.02
CA ALA A 71 -10.05 0.00 -9.57
C ALA A 71 -11.07 0.32 -10.69
N VAL A 72 -11.49 -0.70 -11.44
CA VAL A 72 -12.52 -0.61 -12.49
C VAL A 72 -13.93 -0.30 -11.94
N GLU A 73 -14.16 -0.53 -10.65
CA GLU A 73 -15.43 -0.24 -9.97
C GLU A 73 -15.41 1.10 -9.22
N ARG A 74 -14.28 1.82 -9.21
CA ARG A 74 -14.16 3.12 -8.56
C ARG A 74 -14.77 4.20 -9.44
N THR A 75 -15.53 5.08 -8.83
CA THR A 75 -16.02 6.31 -9.48
C THR A 75 -14.86 7.28 -9.76
N SER A 76 -15.11 8.28 -10.62
CA SER A 76 -14.12 9.33 -10.92
C SER A 76 -13.74 10.11 -9.65
N GLU A 77 -14.72 10.42 -8.81
CA GLU A 77 -14.54 11.14 -7.55
C GLU A 77 -13.71 10.32 -6.55
N GLU A 78 -13.94 9.01 -6.48
CA GLU A 78 -13.15 8.11 -5.64
C GLU A 78 -11.70 8.00 -6.13
N SER A 79 -11.50 7.94 -7.44
CA SER A 79 -10.16 7.90 -8.05
C SER A 79 -9.39 9.20 -7.86
N GLU A 80 -10.07 10.35 -7.93
CA GLU A 80 -9.50 11.65 -7.56
C GLU A 80 -9.21 11.76 -6.06
N PHE A 81 -10.10 11.22 -5.22
CA PHE A 81 -9.90 11.19 -3.79
C PHE A 81 -8.63 10.42 -3.41
N VAL A 82 -8.41 9.24 -4.01
CA VAL A 82 -7.15 8.49 -3.83
C VAL A 82 -5.95 9.32 -4.29
N ARG A 83 -5.98 9.86 -5.52
CA ARG A 83 -4.86 10.67 -6.05
C ARG A 83 -4.51 11.88 -5.18
N LYS A 84 -5.50 12.50 -4.55
CA LYS A 84 -5.30 13.71 -3.74
C LYS A 84 -4.84 13.43 -2.30
N ASN A 85 -5.29 12.32 -1.71
CA ASN A 85 -5.12 12.09 -0.27
C ASN A 85 -4.13 10.97 0.06
N ASP A 86 -3.78 10.10 -0.90
CA ASP A 86 -2.82 9.02 -0.69
C ASP A 86 -1.38 9.55 -0.74
N LYS A 87 -0.80 9.77 0.44
CA LYS A 87 0.57 10.29 0.60
C LYS A 87 1.61 9.32 0.01
N LEU A 88 1.44 8.02 0.21
CA LEU A 88 2.35 7.00 -0.31
C LEU A 88 2.32 6.98 -1.84
N LEU A 89 1.13 7.07 -2.44
CA LEU A 89 1.01 7.18 -3.89
C LEU A 89 1.72 8.44 -4.42
N ALA A 90 1.53 9.58 -3.76
CA ALA A 90 2.18 10.83 -4.14
C ALA A 90 3.71 10.72 -4.07
N GLU A 91 4.24 10.11 -3.01
CA GLU A 91 5.67 9.86 -2.84
C GLU A 91 6.22 8.95 -3.95
N ILE A 92 5.53 7.85 -4.26
CA ILE A 92 5.93 6.93 -5.34
C ILE A 92 5.90 7.64 -6.70
N LEU A 93 4.84 8.39 -7.00
CA LEU A 93 4.69 9.09 -8.27
C LEU A 93 5.69 10.24 -8.45
N ALA A 94 6.19 10.82 -7.35
CA ALA A 94 7.25 11.82 -7.38
C ALA A 94 8.64 11.21 -7.68
N LYS A 95 8.85 9.91 -7.45
CA LYS A 95 10.10 9.22 -7.82
C LYS A 95 10.17 9.04 -9.34
N ASP A 96 11.40 9.06 -9.88
CA ASP A 96 11.64 8.63 -11.26
C ASP A 96 11.21 7.17 -11.43
N GLU A 97 10.53 6.85 -12.54
CA GLU A 97 10.05 5.49 -12.81
C GLU A 97 11.17 4.44 -12.79
N LYS A 98 12.40 4.84 -13.13
CA LYS A 98 13.58 3.97 -13.16
C LYS A 98 14.11 3.63 -11.77
N ASN A 99 13.58 4.25 -10.72
CA ASN A 99 14.01 4.06 -9.34
C ASN A 99 12.89 3.47 -8.46
N ARG A 100 11.79 3.04 -9.05
CA ARG A 100 10.68 2.44 -8.32
C ARG A 100 10.88 0.94 -8.18
N THR A 101 10.63 0.41 -6.99
CA THR A 101 10.63 -1.04 -6.75
C THR A 101 9.39 -1.72 -7.34
N ALA A 102 9.39 -3.04 -7.42
CA ALA A 102 8.27 -3.83 -7.89
C ALA A 102 7.01 -3.56 -7.03
N ASP A 103 7.17 -3.48 -5.71
CA ASP A 103 6.06 -3.19 -4.80
C ASP A 103 5.53 -1.76 -4.95
N GLU A 104 6.40 -0.80 -5.24
CA GLU A 104 5.98 0.58 -5.51
C GLU A 104 5.23 0.69 -6.84
N VAL A 105 5.69 -0.03 -7.86
CA VAL A 105 5.00 -0.10 -9.16
C VAL A 105 3.66 -0.81 -9.01
N ASP A 106 3.59 -1.94 -8.27
CA ASP A 106 2.35 -2.65 -7.95
C ASP A 106 1.35 -1.73 -7.26
N TYR A 107 1.81 -1.05 -6.20
CA TYR A 107 0.99 -0.10 -5.45
C TYR A 107 0.47 1.02 -6.33
N ALA A 108 1.34 1.65 -7.11
CA ALA A 108 0.98 2.74 -7.99
C ALA A 108 -0.03 2.30 -9.05
N GLN A 109 0.19 1.16 -9.72
CA GLN A 109 -0.73 0.62 -10.74
C GLN A 109 -2.11 0.31 -10.13
N LYS A 110 -2.15 -0.35 -8.96
CA LYS A 110 -3.39 -0.69 -8.25
C LYS A 110 -4.14 0.54 -7.74
N ALA A 111 -3.44 1.55 -7.24
CA ALA A 111 -4.05 2.76 -6.69
C ALA A 111 -4.60 3.68 -7.80
N THR A 112 -3.89 3.78 -8.93
CA THR A 112 -4.30 4.61 -10.08
C THR A 112 -5.28 3.93 -11.01
N GLY A 113 -5.44 2.60 -10.90
CA GLY A 113 -6.31 1.82 -11.78
C GLY A 113 -5.70 1.49 -13.13
N PHE A 114 -4.37 1.55 -13.25
CA PHE A 114 -3.66 0.98 -14.38
C PHE A 114 -3.58 -0.55 -14.28
N VAL A 115 -3.32 -1.18 -15.42
CA VAL A 115 -3.01 -2.61 -15.51
C VAL A 115 -1.84 -2.93 -14.58
N ASN A 116 -2.07 -3.82 -13.60
CA ASN A 116 -1.06 -4.18 -12.61
C ASN A 116 -0.17 -5.32 -13.12
N THR A 117 0.88 -4.97 -13.86
CA THR A 117 1.84 -5.94 -14.40
C THR A 117 2.63 -6.65 -13.31
N MET A 118 2.81 -6.02 -12.15
CA MET A 118 3.55 -6.61 -11.02
C MET A 118 2.76 -7.72 -10.34
N ALA A 119 1.42 -7.71 -10.39
CA ALA A 119 0.60 -8.78 -9.84
C ALA A 119 0.81 -10.13 -10.55
N GLU A 120 1.19 -10.10 -11.83
CA GLU A 120 1.45 -11.31 -12.63
C GLU A 120 2.89 -11.81 -12.51
N LEU A 121 3.72 -11.16 -11.70
CA LEU A 121 5.08 -11.59 -11.44
C LEU A 121 5.13 -12.40 -10.14
N THR A 122 5.85 -13.52 -10.20
CA THR A 122 6.19 -14.32 -9.03
C THR A 122 7.09 -13.52 -8.07
N PRO A 123 7.20 -13.91 -6.79
CA PRO A 123 8.12 -13.24 -5.86
C PRO A 123 9.57 -13.19 -6.34
N GLY A 124 10.06 -14.25 -7.00
CA GLY A 124 11.41 -14.28 -7.58
C GLY A 124 11.57 -13.31 -8.76
N GLU A 125 10.54 -13.14 -9.57
CA GLU A 125 10.54 -12.15 -10.66
C GLU A 125 10.42 -10.71 -10.14
N LYS A 126 9.66 -10.47 -9.06
CA LYS A 126 9.67 -9.16 -8.39
C LYS A 126 11.04 -8.82 -7.82
N ALA A 127 11.70 -9.77 -7.17
CA ALA A 127 13.07 -9.59 -6.70
C ALA A 127 14.05 -9.33 -7.85
N LEU A 128 13.90 -10.02 -8.98
CA LEU A 128 14.66 -9.75 -10.21
C LEU A 128 14.39 -8.32 -10.72
N TYR A 129 13.15 -7.85 -10.69
CA TYR A 129 12.82 -6.47 -11.07
C TYR A 129 13.59 -5.46 -10.22
N ASP A 130 13.56 -5.62 -8.90
CA ASP A 130 14.28 -4.74 -7.96
C ASP A 130 15.79 -4.79 -8.17
N GLU A 131 16.34 -5.98 -8.44
CA GLU A 131 17.75 -6.19 -8.78
C GLU A 131 18.13 -5.42 -10.06
N LEU A 132 17.30 -5.49 -11.10
CA LEU A 132 17.50 -4.77 -12.37
C LEU A 132 17.47 -3.26 -12.18
N ILE A 133 16.53 -2.76 -11.36
CA ILE A 133 16.41 -1.34 -11.02
C ILE A 133 17.66 -0.86 -10.26
N ALA A 134 18.08 -1.61 -9.24
CA ALA A 134 19.26 -1.29 -8.44
C ALA A 134 20.55 -1.25 -9.27
N GLN A 135 20.65 -2.06 -10.31
CA GLN A 135 21.79 -2.11 -11.23
C GLN A 135 21.69 -1.11 -12.40
N GLY A 136 20.63 -0.30 -12.45
CA GLY A 136 20.39 0.66 -13.54
C GLY A 136 19.99 0.01 -14.87
N ASN A 137 19.66 -1.28 -14.88
CA ASN A 137 19.25 -2.06 -16.05
C ASN A 137 17.76 -1.83 -16.36
N TRP A 138 17.38 -0.57 -16.58
CA TRP A 138 16.00 -0.16 -16.81
C TRP A 138 15.35 -0.82 -18.04
N GLU A 139 16.11 -1.03 -19.11
CA GLU A 139 15.57 -1.69 -20.31
C GLU A 139 15.14 -3.13 -20.02
N ALA A 140 15.94 -3.86 -19.25
CA ALA A 140 15.61 -5.21 -18.79
C ALA A 140 14.42 -5.21 -17.84
N ALA A 141 14.35 -4.23 -16.91
CA ALA A 141 13.21 -4.06 -16.02
C ALA A 141 11.90 -3.78 -16.79
N LYS A 142 11.95 -3.00 -17.88
CA LYS A 142 10.81 -2.84 -18.80
C LYS A 142 10.51 -4.12 -19.58
N GLY A 143 11.52 -4.90 -19.98
CA GLY A 143 11.31 -6.23 -20.55
C GLY A 143 10.52 -7.15 -19.63
N LEU A 144 10.81 -7.11 -18.32
CA LEU A 144 10.11 -7.91 -17.32
C LEU A 144 8.67 -7.42 -17.10
N ASN A 145 8.43 -6.11 -17.17
CA ASN A 145 7.07 -5.57 -17.21
C ASN A 145 6.26 -6.08 -18.41
N LEU A 146 6.89 -6.22 -19.58
CA LEU A 146 6.21 -6.76 -20.77
C LEU A 146 5.88 -8.24 -20.62
N VAL A 147 6.67 -9.01 -19.86
CA VAL A 147 6.30 -10.38 -19.46
C VAL A 147 5.00 -10.34 -18.65
N GLY A 148 4.94 -9.51 -17.61
CA GLY A 148 3.70 -9.33 -16.82
C GLY A 148 2.52 -8.92 -17.72
N MET A 149 2.72 -7.98 -18.64
CA MET A 149 1.69 -7.58 -19.61
C MET A 149 1.23 -8.74 -20.50
N SER A 150 2.15 -9.60 -20.93
CA SER A 150 1.84 -10.79 -21.75
C SER A 150 0.92 -11.75 -21.02
N ARG A 151 1.16 -11.95 -19.70
CA ARG A 151 0.34 -12.81 -18.84
C ARG A 151 -1.07 -12.27 -18.70
N ILE A 152 -1.20 -10.96 -18.45
CA ILE A 152 -2.51 -10.28 -18.37
C ILE A 152 -3.26 -10.37 -19.69
N GLY A 153 -2.60 -10.03 -20.81
CA GLY A 153 -3.23 -9.96 -22.12
C GLY A 153 -3.80 -11.29 -22.61
N MET A 154 -3.24 -12.40 -22.16
CA MET A 154 -3.68 -13.74 -22.56
C MET A 154 -4.63 -14.41 -21.57
N GLY A 155 -4.76 -13.91 -20.34
CA GLY A 155 -5.77 -14.39 -19.38
C GLY A 155 -5.73 -15.91 -19.13
N GLY A 156 -4.53 -16.53 -19.12
CA GLY A 156 -4.35 -17.98 -18.95
C GLY A 156 -4.61 -18.82 -20.22
N GLN A 157 -4.69 -18.18 -21.39
CA GLN A 157 -4.78 -18.89 -22.66
C GLN A 157 -3.40 -19.21 -23.23
N GLN A 158 -3.31 -20.35 -23.90
CA GLN A 158 -2.14 -20.71 -24.70
C GLN A 158 -2.07 -19.82 -25.96
N VAL A 159 -0.87 -19.35 -26.24
CA VAL A 159 -0.54 -18.54 -27.43
C VAL A 159 0.05 -19.46 -28.48
N THR A 160 -0.49 -19.40 -29.71
CA THR A 160 0.16 -19.99 -30.88
C THR A 160 1.01 -18.94 -31.58
N LEU A 161 2.32 -19.13 -31.58
CA LEU A 161 3.29 -18.25 -32.21
C LEU A 161 3.30 -18.42 -33.73
N PRO A 162 3.82 -17.43 -34.49
CA PRO A 162 3.93 -17.52 -35.95
C PRO A 162 4.74 -18.71 -36.46
N ASN A 163 5.65 -19.25 -35.64
CA ASN A 163 6.44 -20.45 -35.95
C ASN A 163 5.71 -21.78 -35.61
N GLY A 164 4.43 -21.71 -35.24
CA GLY A 164 3.61 -22.87 -34.87
C GLY A 164 3.85 -23.39 -33.45
N ARG A 165 4.78 -22.81 -32.67
CA ARG A 165 4.96 -23.19 -31.26
C ARG A 165 3.81 -22.68 -30.43
N VAL A 166 3.36 -23.50 -29.49
CA VAL A 166 2.33 -23.13 -28.52
C VAL A 166 2.97 -23.04 -27.14
N PHE A 167 2.64 -22.00 -26.38
CA PHE A 167 3.08 -21.86 -24.99
C PHE A 167 2.07 -21.07 -24.15
N ASP A 168 2.13 -21.21 -22.84
CA ASP A 168 1.31 -20.46 -21.89
C ASP A 168 2.15 -19.40 -21.17
N PRO A 169 1.92 -18.10 -21.42
CA PRO A 169 2.68 -17.04 -20.76
C PRO A 169 2.58 -17.05 -19.23
N THR A 170 1.45 -17.53 -18.68
CA THR A 170 1.15 -17.48 -17.23
C THR A 170 1.94 -18.50 -16.44
N THR A 171 2.33 -19.62 -17.07
CA THR A 171 3.12 -20.68 -16.44
C THR A 171 4.55 -20.76 -16.97
N THR A 172 4.88 -20.04 -18.03
CA THR A 172 6.23 -20.08 -18.63
C THR A 172 7.20 -19.26 -17.78
N GLU A 173 8.31 -19.90 -17.42
CA GLU A 173 9.39 -19.31 -16.66
C GLU A 173 10.14 -18.21 -17.43
N VAL A 174 10.63 -17.20 -16.71
CA VAL A 174 11.47 -16.13 -17.24
C VAL A 174 12.93 -16.59 -17.32
N THR A 175 13.29 -17.17 -18.46
CA THR A 175 14.66 -17.55 -18.82
C THR A 175 15.11 -16.79 -20.07
N ALA A 176 16.41 -16.67 -20.31
CA ALA A 176 16.93 -15.98 -21.49
C ALA A 176 16.34 -16.54 -22.80
N ASP A 177 16.26 -17.87 -22.90
CA ASP A 177 15.71 -18.56 -24.07
C ASP A 177 14.20 -18.33 -24.24
N ASN A 178 13.42 -18.39 -23.16
CA ASN A 178 11.98 -18.14 -23.23
C ASN A 178 11.69 -16.69 -23.58
N ILE A 179 12.47 -15.73 -23.07
CA ILE A 179 12.33 -14.32 -23.41
C ILE A 179 12.53 -14.10 -24.91
N ARG A 180 13.63 -14.62 -25.48
CA ARG A 180 13.95 -14.41 -26.91
C ARG A 180 13.00 -15.15 -27.85
N ASN A 181 12.64 -16.38 -27.50
CA ASN A 181 11.94 -17.28 -28.42
C ASN A 181 10.43 -17.34 -28.24
N LEU A 182 9.91 -16.92 -27.08
CA LEU A 182 8.48 -16.98 -26.74
C LEU A 182 7.91 -15.58 -26.48
N PHE A 183 8.31 -14.92 -25.39
CA PHE A 183 7.69 -13.66 -24.97
C PHE A 183 7.88 -12.53 -25.98
N LYS A 184 9.09 -12.40 -26.56
CA LYS A 184 9.37 -11.40 -27.60
C LYS A 184 8.44 -11.50 -28.81
N GLN A 185 8.03 -12.72 -29.16
CA GLN A 185 7.18 -12.99 -30.33
C GLN A 185 5.71 -12.55 -30.12
N MET A 186 5.31 -12.25 -28.88
CA MET A 186 3.95 -11.79 -28.57
C MET A 186 3.71 -10.32 -28.93
N PHE A 187 4.76 -9.56 -29.24
CA PHE A 187 4.67 -8.13 -29.51
C PHE A 187 5.17 -7.81 -30.90
N VAL A 188 4.36 -7.05 -31.65
CA VAL A 188 4.78 -6.42 -32.90
C VAL A 188 5.24 -5.01 -32.57
N ASP A 189 6.49 -4.70 -32.88
CA ASP A 189 7.07 -3.37 -32.66
C ASP A 189 8.00 -2.96 -33.80
N ASP A 190 7.50 -2.06 -34.64
CA ASP A 190 8.24 -1.51 -35.78
C ASP A 190 9.39 -0.58 -35.35
N THR A 191 9.38 -0.09 -34.10
CA THR A 191 10.43 0.81 -33.57
C THR A 191 11.64 0.05 -33.00
N GLY A 192 11.52 -1.26 -32.82
CA GLY A 192 12.52 -2.14 -32.22
C GLY A 192 12.80 -1.87 -30.74
N ARG A 193 12.04 -0.99 -30.07
CA ARG A 193 12.15 -0.68 -28.65
C ARG A 193 11.84 -1.89 -27.76
N ILE A 194 10.72 -2.57 -28.01
CA ILE A 194 10.32 -3.79 -27.30
C ILE A 194 11.37 -4.89 -27.52
N GLY A 195 11.86 -5.01 -28.76
CA GLY A 195 12.94 -5.92 -29.09
C GLY A 195 14.20 -5.69 -28.25
N ARG A 196 14.62 -4.43 -28.05
CA ARG A 196 15.77 -4.07 -27.19
C ARG A 196 15.51 -4.38 -25.72
N GLN A 197 14.31 -4.12 -25.22
CA GLN A 197 13.95 -4.38 -23.82
C GLN A 197 13.99 -5.88 -23.48
N PHE A 198 13.45 -6.73 -24.36
CA PHE A 198 13.56 -8.17 -24.20
C PHE A 198 14.98 -8.67 -24.35
N GLU A 199 15.77 -8.11 -25.28
CA GLU A 199 17.17 -8.51 -25.44
C GLU A 199 18.02 -8.12 -24.21
N ALA A 200 17.78 -6.94 -23.63
CA ALA A 200 18.42 -6.52 -22.40
C ALA A 200 18.10 -7.49 -21.24
N LEU A 201 16.83 -7.88 -21.09
CA LEU A 201 16.42 -8.87 -20.08
C LEU A 201 17.06 -10.24 -20.33
N ALA A 202 17.02 -10.74 -21.56
CA ALA A 202 17.58 -12.05 -21.88
C ALA A 202 19.10 -12.08 -21.66
N SER A 203 19.81 -11.05 -22.13
CA SER A 203 21.26 -10.91 -21.92
C SER A 203 21.63 -10.84 -20.44
N TYR A 204 20.78 -10.21 -19.63
CA TYR A 204 20.97 -10.15 -18.19
C TYR A 204 20.85 -11.52 -17.53
N LEU A 205 19.76 -12.24 -17.83
CA LEU A 205 19.49 -13.58 -17.30
C LEU A 205 20.60 -14.56 -17.68
N GLU A 206 21.07 -14.51 -18.93
CA GLU A 206 22.16 -15.34 -19.43
C GLU A 206 23.46 -15.10 -18.65
N ARG A 207 23.82 -13.83 -18.40
CA ARG A 207 25.01 -13.50 -17.60
C ARG A 207 24.88 -14.01 -16.16
N ARG A 208 23.70 -13.83 -15.55
CA ARG A 208 23.40 -14.30 -14.20
C ARG A 208 23.56 -15.82 -14.09
N GLU A 209 22.97 -16.57 -15.02
CA GLU A 209 23.12 -18.03 -15.07
C GLU A 209 24.58 -18.47 -15.26
N THR A 210 25.36 -17.77 -16.09
CA THR A 210 26.79 -18.08 -16.25
C THR A 210 27.60 -17.81 -14.98
N ALA A 211 27.27 -16.75 -14.25
CA ALA A 211 27.92 -16.42 -12.97
C ALA A 211 27.61 -17.50 -11.91
N ASP A 212 26.34 -17.91 -11.81
CA ASP A 212 25.91 -18.94 -10.87
C ASP A 212 26.61 -20.29 -11.14
N LYS A 213 26.71 -20.69 -12.41
CA LYS A 213 27.44 -21.91 -12.83
C LYS A 213 28.94 -21.83 -12.51
N ALA A 214 29.55 -20.66 -12.66
CA ALA A 214 30.96 -20.45 -12.33
C ALA A 214 31.21 -20.56 -10.81
N THR A 215 30.30 -20.03 -9.98
CA THR A 215 30.38 -20.15 -8.52
C THR A 215 30.08 -21.55 -7.99
N ALA A 216 29.23 -22.33 -8.68
CA ALA A 216 28.90 -23.70 -8.28
C ALA A 216 29.99 -24.72 -8.65
N SER A 217 30.94 -24.35 -9.50
CA SER A 217 32.04 -25.20 -9.95
C SER A 217 33.38 -24.92 -9.24
N ALA A 218 33.38 -23.99 -8.27
CA ALA A 218 34.53 -23.60 -7.45
C ALA A 218 34.39 -24.16 -6.03
#